data_AF-A0A4Q2JL46-F1
#
_entry.id   AF-A0A4Q2JL46-F1
#
_cell.length_a   1.000
_cell.length_b   1.000
_cell.length_c   1.000
_cell.angle_alpha   90.00
_cell.angle_beta   90.00
_cell.angle_gamma   90.00
#
_symmetry.space_group_name_H-M   'P 1'
#
loop_
_entity.id
_entity.type
_entity.pdbx_description
1 polymer ?
#
loop_
_entity_poly.entity_id
_entity_poly.type
_entity_poly.pdbx_seq_one_letter_code
_entity_poly.pdbx_strand_id
1 'polypeptide(L)' 'MGRGRQKAKHTKVARELKYFSPNTDYNALERELTTSSPHDEYSEEASKWAEYSADDDDTYVAEDEQRA' A
#
# COMPACT_ATOMS: atom_id res chain seq x y z
N MET A 1 0.29 -43.48 -1.13
CA MET A 1 -0.81 -42.90 -1.94
C MET A 1 -1.42 -41.60 -1.37
N GLY A 2 -0.74 -40.81 -0.51
CA GLY A 2 -1.34 -39.60 0.11
C GLY A 2 -0.88 -38.23 -0.43
N ARG A 3 0.26 -38.18 -1.14
CA ARG A 3 0.92 -36.91 -1.51
C ARG A 3 0.14 -36.06 -2.52
N GLY A 4 -0.57 -36.67 -3.49
CA GLY A 4 -1.35 -35.92 -4.49
C GLY A 4 -2.50 -35.13 -3.88
N ARG A 5 -3.17 -35.69 -2.87
CA ARG A 5 -4.25 -35.02 -2.14
C ARG A 5 -3.73 -33.85 -1.30
N GLN A 6 -2.58 -34.04 -0.62
CA GLN A 6 -1.93 -32.95 0.10
C GLN A 6 -1.51 -31.83 -0.85
N LYS A 7 -0.87 -32.16 -1.98
CA LYS A 7 -0.47 -31.17 -2.99
C LYS A 7 -1.67 -30.36 -3.49
N ALA A 8 -2.79 -31.01 -3.79
CA ALA A 8 -4.02 -30.32 -4.22
C ALA A 8 -4.62 -29.42 -3.12
N LYS A 9 -4.58 -29.85 -1.85
CA LYS A 9 -5.01 -29.01 -0.72
C LYS A 9 -4.09 -27.79 -0.55
N HIS A 10 -2.78 -27.97 -0.62
CA HIS A 10 -1.83 -26.87 -0.48
C HIS A 10 -1.92 -25.87 -1.64
N THR A 11 -2.09 -26.31 -2.88
CA THR A 11 -2.27 -25.38 -4.01
C THR A 11 -3.55 -24.57 -3.91
N LYS A 12 -4.63 -25.18 -3.38
CA LYS A 12 -5.87 -24.46 -3.09
C LYS A 12 -5.66 -23.37 -2.03
N VAL A 13 -5.08 -23.73 -0.88
CA VAL A 13 -4.77 -22.78 0.19
C VAL A 13 -3.83 -21.67 -0.29
N ALA A 14 -2.78 -22.01 -1.05
CA ALA A 14 -1.85 -21.03 -1.58
C ALA A 14 -2.53 -20.03 -2.53
N ARG A 15 -3.50 -20.50 -3.35
CA ARG A 15 -4.29 -19.62 -4.22
C ARG A 15 -5.21 -18.72 -3.41
N GLU A 16 -5.88 -19.27 -2.40
CA GLU A 16 -6.69 -18.50 -1.47
C GLU A 16 -5.84 -17.41 -0.84
N LEU A 17 -4.68 -17.73 -0.27
CA LEU A 17 -3.76 -16.75 0.32
C LEU A 17 -3.25 -15.70 -0.68
N LYS A 18 -2.90 -16.12 -1.91
CA LYS A 18 -2.36 -15.19 -2.93
C LYS A 18 -3.38 -14.15 -3.37
N TYR A 19 -4.66 -14.54 -3.48
CA TYR A 19 -5.73 -13.68 -3.96
C TYR A 19 -6.71 -13.28 -2.84
N PHE A 20 -6.33 -13.52 -1.58
CA PHE A 20 -7.09 -13.09 -0.43
C PHE A 20 -6.89 -11.58 -0.27
N SER A 21 -7.95 -10.83 -0.54
CA SER A 21 -8.07 -9.47 -0.06
C SER A 21 -8.83 -9.51 1.26
N PRO A 22 -8.25 -9.10 2.39
CA PRO A 22 -9.02 -8.94 3.61
C PRO A 22 -10.13 -7.90 3.39
N ASN A 23 -11.30 -8.15 3.96
CA ASN A 23 -12.35 -7.13 4.03
C ASN A 23 -11.94 -6.15 5.13
N THR A 24 -11.68 -4.91 4.74
CA THR A 24 -11.37 -3.82 5.67
C THR A 24 -12.66 -3.24 6.25
N ASP A 25 -12.77 -3.18 7.58
CA ASP A 25 -13.88 -2.48 8.24
C ASP A 25 -13.60 -0.98 8.26
N TYR A 26 -14.17 -0.26 7.29
CA TYR A 26 -14.00 1.19 7.16
C TYR A 26 -14.55 1.94 8.38
N ASN A 27 -15.60 1.45 9.06
CA ASN A 27 -16.15 2.12 10.24
C ASN A 27 -15.20 2.03 11.45
N ALA A 28 -14.45 0.94 11.57
CA ALA A 28 -13.42 0.81 12.60
C ALA A 28 -12.24 1.75 12.30
N LEU A 29 -11.81 1.81 11.04
CA LEU A 29 -10.73 2.69 10.58
C LEU A 29 -11.05 4.18 10.82
N GLU A 30 -12.24 4.62 10.44
CA GLU A 30 -12.68 6.01 10.66
C GLU A 30 -12.65 6.39 12.15
N ARG A 31 -13.07 5.48 13.03
CA ARG A 31 -13.04 5.71 14.49
C ARG A 31 -11.61 5.84 15.01
N GLU A 32 -10.68 5.03 14.53
CA GLU A 32 -9.27 5.13 14.90
C GLU A 32 -8.66 6.47 14.44
N LEU A 33 -8.90 6.85 13.18
CA LEU A 33 -8.41 8.10 12.59
C LEU A 33 -8.98 9.35 13.26
N THR A 34 -10.23 9.29 13.74
CA THR A 34 -10.90 10.43 14.39
C THR A 34 -10.60 10.52 15.89
N THR A 35 -10.31 9.39 16.55
CA THR A 35 -10.01 9.35 17.99
C THR A 35 -8.56 9.74 18.27
N SER A 36 -7.63 9.34 17.41
CA SER A 36 -6.26 9.85 17.42
C SER A 36 -6.27 11.23 16.76
N SER A 37 -6.53 12.31 17.49
CA SER A 37 -6.46 13.67 16.94
C SER A 37 -5.00 13.96 16.53
N PRO A 38 -4.65 13.91 15.23
CA PRO A 38 -3.27 13.99 14.78
C PRO A 38 -2.94 15.41 14.30
N HIS A 39 -3.81 16.39 14.56
CA HIS A 39 -3.76 17.66 13.84
C HIS A 39 -2.46 18.43 14.12
N ASP A 40 -1.94 18.38 15.34
CA ASP A 40 -0.65 18.98 15.68
C ASP A 40 0.52 18.17 15.12
N GLU A 41 0.61 16.85 15.37
CA GLU A 41 1.74 16.02 14.93
C GLU A 41 1.84 15.90 13.39
N TYR A 42 0.70 15.80 12.70
CA TYR A 42 0.65 15.74 11.24
C TYR A 42 1.09 17.06 10.61
N SER A 43 0.79 18.19 11.24
CA SER A 43 1.18 19.51 10.73
C SER A 43 2.70 19.72 10.79
N GLU A 44 3.35 19.25 11.85
CA GLU A 44 4.81 19.32 12.01
C GLU A 44 5.54 18.40 11.02
N GLU A 45 5.07 17.16 10.87
CA GLU A 45 5.62 16.20 9.89
C GLU A 45 5.42 16.72 8.45
N ALA A 46 4.23 17.23 8.11
CA ALA A 46 3.96 17.81 6.79
C ALA A 46 4.86 19.01 6.49
N SER A 47 5.10 19.87 7.49
CA SER A 47 5.99 21.04 7.34
C SER A 47 7.45 20.62 7.08
N LYS A 48 7.91 19.53 7.70
CA LYS A 48 9.27 18.99 7.52
C LYS A 48 9.54 18.48 6.10
N TRP A 49 8.52 17.94 5.44
CA TRP A 49 8.64 17.39 4.09
C TRP A 49 8.23 18.37 2.98
N ALA A 50 7.67 19.53 3.34
CA ALA A 50 7.20 20.54 2.37
C ALA A 50 8.31 21.04 1.42
N GLU A 51 9.56 21.12 1.89
CA GLU A 51 10.72 21.54 1.08
C GLU A 51 11.01 20.57 -0.08
N TYR A 52 10.73 19.27 0.09
CA TYR A 52 10.95 18.25 -0.95
C TYR A 52 9.79 18.17 -1.96
N SER A 53 8.59 18.62 -1.58
CA SER A 53 7.42 18.57 -2.46
C SER A 53 7.34 19.74 -3.43
N ALA A 54 7.98 20.87 -3.12
CA ALA A 54 7.88 22.08 -3.92
C ALA A 54 8.85 22.10 -5.12
N ASP A 55 9.83 21.19 -5.17
CA ASP A 55 10.91 21.15 -6.16
C ASP A 55 10.81 19.96 -7.15
N ASP A 56 9.80 19.10 -7.00
CA ASP A 56 9.60 17.85 -7.80
C ASP A 56 8.41 17.95 -8.79
N ASP A 57 8.07 19.14 -9.27
CA ASP A 57 7.06 19.33 -10.35
C ASP A 57 7.71 19.55 -11.74
N ASP A 58 9.04 19.59 -11.85
CA ASP A 58 9.73 20.05 -13.06
C ASP A 58 10.76 19.08 -13.70
N THR A 59 10.82 17.80 -13.30
CA THR A 59 11.70 16.83 -14.00
C THR A 59 11.12 15.42 -14.17
N TYR A 60 10.02 15.30 -14.92
CA TYR A 60 9.74 14.03 -15.62
C TYR A 60 10.45 14.04 -16.99
N VAL A 61 11.77 13.82 -16.98
CA VAL A 61 12.54 13.63 -18.22
C VAL A 61 12.20 12.23 -18.74
N ALA A 62 11.36 12.16 -19.77
CA ALA A 62 11.10 10.92 -20.50
C ALA A 62 12.37 10.49 -21.25
N GLU A 63 13.25 9.72 -20.60
CA GLU A 63 14.50 9.20 -21.18
C GLU A 63 14.28 8.04 -22.19
N ASP A 64 13.07 7.85 -22.73
CA ASP A 64 12.73 6.68 -23.57
C ASP A 64 12.61 6.97 -25.08
N GLU A 65 13.07 8.14 -25.58
CA GLU A 65 13.05 8.47 -27.02
C GLU A 65 14.40 8.28 -27.76
N GLN A 66 15.48 7.83 -27.11
CA GLN A 66 16.81 7.74 -27.74
C GLN A 66 17.27 6.31 -28.12
N ARG A 67 16.34 5.39 -28.38
CA ARG A 67 16.67 4.09 -28.99
C ARG A 67 15.99 3.93 -30.35
N ALA A 68 16.54 4.59 -31.36
CA ALA A 68 16.29 4.33 -32.77
C ALA A 68 17.48 3.58 -33.38
#